data_AF-A0A352UFD3-F1
#
_entry.id   AF-A0A352UFD3-F1
#
_cell.length_a   1.000
_cell.length_b   1.000
_cell.length_c   1.000
_cell.angle_alpha   90.00
_cell.angle_beta   90.00
_cell.angle_gamma   90.00
#
_symmetry.space_group_name_H-M   'P 1'
#
loop_
_entity.id
_entity.type
_entity.pdbx_description
1 polymer ?
#
loop_
_entity_poly.entity_id
_entity_poly.type
_entity_poly.pdbx_seq_one_letter_code
_entity_poly.pdbx_strand_id
1 'polypeptide(L)'
;SKVEATRGYGGEVILTTEDLMETTLDIQRQRNLTLVHPFDNLNTIAGTGTLGLELIDDAPYADVVVVGIGGGGLISGVAAAIKQKNANVRVIGVEP
;
A
#
# COMPACT_ATOMS: atom_id res chain seq x y z
N SER A 1 7.38 -18.36 6.54
CA SER A 1 6.92 -17.12 7.23
C SER A 1 7.08 -15.95 6.28
N LYS A 2 6.56 -14.75 6.59
CA LYS A 2 6.75 -13.55 5.75
C LYS A 2 8.24 -13.23 5.53
N VAL A 3 9.04 -13.36 6.59
CA VAL A 3 10.51 -13.18 6.56
C VAL A 3 11.18 -14.15 5.59
N GLU A 4 10.89 -15.46 5.69
CA GLU A 4 11.51 -16.46 4.82
C GLU A 4 11.09 -16.29 3.35
N ALA A 5 9.86 -15.86 3.09
CA ALA A 5 9.42 -15.55 1.72
C ALA A 5 10.21 -14.38 1.11
N THR A 6 10.41 -13.29 1.86
CA THR A 6 11.21 -12.14 1.39
C THR A 6 12.65 -12.55 1.08
N ARG A 7 13.26 -13.37 1.95
CA ARG A 7 14.60 -13.94 1.69
C ARG A 7 14.60 -14.83 0.45
N GLY A 8 13.58 -15.67 0.29
CA GLY A 8 13.42 -16.56 -0.88
C GLY A 8 13.29 -15.81 -2.21
N TYR A 9 12.73 -14.59 -2.21
CA TYR A 9 12.69 -13.71 -3.38
C TYR A 9 14.00 -12.94 -3.63
N GLY A 10 15.05 -13.16 -2.82
CA GLY A 10 16.36 -12.52 -2.97
C GLY A 10 16.52 -11.20 -2.20
N GLY A 11 15.55 -10.83 -1.36
CA GLY A 11 15.66 -9.64 -0.52
C GLY A 11 16.58 -9.86 0.69
N GLU A 12 17.49 -8.91 0.94
CA GLU A 12 18.21 -8.83 2.21
C GLU A 12 17.23 -8.42 3.31
N VAL A 13 17.01 -9.28 4.31
CA VAL A 13 16.11 -8.98 5.43
C VAL A 13 16.92 -8.60 6.66
N ILE A 14 16.81 -7.33 7.06
CA ILE A 14 17.34 -6.79 8.30
C ILE A 14 16.17 -6.71 9.30
N LEU A 15 16.33 -7.37 10.45
CA LEU A 15 15.36 -7.31 11.54
C LEU A 15 15.88 -6.31 12.57
N THR A 16 15.00 -5.45 13.07
CA THR A 16 15.31 -4.48 14.14
C THR A 16 14.26 -4.59 15.23
N THR A 17 14.71 -4.38 16.47
CA THR A 17 13.85 -4.16 17.65
C THR A 17 13.81 -2.68 18.03
N GLU A 18 14.58 -1.84 17.35
CA GLU A 18 14.61 -0.38 17.50
C GLU A 18 13.54 0.26 16.62
N ASP A 19 13.53 1.60 16.52
CA ASP A 19 12.61 2.29 15.62
C ASP A 19 12.89 1.90 14.15
N LEU A 20 11.83 1.42 13.49
CA LEU A 20 11.91 0.91 12.12
C LEU A 20 12.32 2.01 11.13
N MET A 21 11.78 3.22 11.29
CA MET A 21 12.04 4.31 10.36
C MET A 21 13.43 4.90 10.57
N GLU A 22 13.86 5.06 11.81
CA GLU A 22 15.23 5.48 12.13
C GLU A 22 16.24 4.49 11.56
N THR A 23 16.07 3.19 11.84
CA THR A 23 16.91 2.12 11.29
C THR A 23 16.94 2.16 9.76
N THR A 24 15.78 2.33 9.13
CA THR A 24 15.65 2.39 7.66
C THR A 24 16.41 3.59 7.09
N LEU A 25 16.28 4.78 7.68
CA LEU A 25 16.94 5.99 7.23
C LEU A 25 18.46 5.94 7.44
N ASP A 26 18.94 5.30 8.50
CA ASP A 26 20.37 5.07 8.71
C ASP A 26 20.98 4.17 7.63
N ILE A 27 20.34 3.03 7.35
CA ILE A 27 20.78 2.11 6.29
C ILE A 27 20.74 2.82 4.94
N GLN A 28 19.68 3.58 4.67
CA GLN A 28 19.54 4.36 3.45
C GLN A 28 20.74 5.30 3.25
N ARG A 29 21.09 6.07 4.28
CA ARG A 29 22.22 7.02 4.25
C ARG A 29 23.56 6.30 4.09
N GLN A 30 23.80 5.27 4.90
CA GLN A 30 25.09 4.56 4.93
C GLN A 30 25.38 3.81 3.61
N ARG A 31 24.34 3.25 2.98
CA ARG A 31 24.46 2.43 1.77
C ARG A 31 24.07 3.16 0.48
N ASN A 32 23.71 4.45 0.56
CA ASN A 32 23.24 5.26 -0.56
C ASN A 32 22.09 4.60 -1.34
N LEU A 33 21.04 4.19 -0.63
CA LEU A 33 19.87 3.51 -1.21
C LEU A 33 18.70 4.47 -1.40
N THR A 34 17.72 4.06 -2.21
CA THR A 34 16.43 4.75 -2.33
C THR A 34 15.41 4.10 -1.40
N LEU A 35 14.78 4.89 -0.54
CA LEU A 35 13.66 4.42 0.27
C LEU A 35 12.40 4.28 -0.60
N VAL A 36 11.88 3.06 -0.70
CA VAL A 36 10.55 2.79 -1.26
C VAL A 36 9.58 2.67 -0.09
N HIS A 37 8.81 3.73 0.16
CA HIS A 37 7.92 3.78 1.31
C HIS A 37 6.71 2.83 1.13
N PRO A 38 6.34 2.03 2.16
CA PRO A 38 5.34 0.97 2.02
C PRO A 38 3.90 1.46 1.78
N PHE A 39 3.61 2.75 1.97
CA PHE A 39 2.27 3.31 1.73
C PHE A 39 2.28 4.80 1.33
N ASP A 40 2.99 5.65 2.07
CA ASP A 40 3.10 7.11 1.82
C ASP A 40 4.06 7.45 0.66
N ASN A 41 3.72 7.00 -0.54
CA ASN A 41 4.43 7.34 -1.76
C ASN A 41 3.44 7.33 -2.94
N LEU A 42 3.52 8.34 -3.81
CA LEU A 42 2.59 8.47 -4.94
C LEU A 42 2.62 7.26 -5.88
N ASN A 43 3.79 6.64 -6.11
CA ASN A 43 3.87 5.44 -6.94
C ASN A 43 3.24 4.22 -6.26
N THR A 44 3.45 4.08 -4.94
CA THR A 44 2.80 3.01 -4.15
C THR A 44 1.28 3.17 -4.18
N ILE A 45 0.76 4.39 -3.98
CA ILE A 45 -0.68 4.72 -4.01
C ILE A 45 -1.26 4.52 -5.41
N ALA A 46 -0.56 4.95 -6.46
CA ALA A 46 -1.01 4.72 -7.83
C ALA A 46 -1.07 3.22 -8.15
N GLY A 47 -0.07 2.45 -7.70
CA GLY A 47 -0.03 1.00 -7.83
C GLY A 47 -1.23 0.33 -7.17
N THR A 48 -1.56 0.69 -5.92
CA THR A 48 -2.76 0.14 -5.24
C THR A 48 -4.08 0.58 -5.89
N GLY A 49 -4.08 1.70 -6.62
CA GLY A 49 -5.24 2.14 -7.40
C GLY A 49 -5.62 1.22 -8.55
N THR A 50 -4.70 0.41 -9.07
CA THR A 50 -5.00 -0.59 -10.11
C THR A 50 -6.07 -1.58 -9.66
N LEU A 51 -6.01 -2.03 -8.40
CA LEU A 51 -7.07 -2.85 -7.80
C LEU A 51 -8.43 -2.13 -7.82
N GLY A 52 -8.45 -0.83 -7.54
CA GLY A 52 -9.70 -0.05 -7.60
C GLY A 52 -10.28 0.07 -9.00
N LEU A 53 -9.44 0.10 -10.03
CA LEU A 53 -9.87 0.10 -11.44
C LEU A 53 -10.50 -1.24 -11.82
N GLU A 54 -9.85 -2.34 -11.46
CA GLU A 54 -10.35 -3.70 -11.72
C GLU A 54 -11.67 -3.96 -10.97
N LEU A 55 -11.74 -3.58 -9.69
CA LEU A 55 -12.94 -3.78 -8.87
C LEU A 55 -14.20 -3.14 -9.45
N ILE A 56 -14.12 -1.90 -9.93
CA ILE A 56 -15.29 -1.19 -10.45
C ILE A 56 -15.66 -1.62 -11.88
N ASP A 57 -14.70 -2.17 -12.63
CA ASP A 57 -14.98 -2.78 -13.94
C ASP A 57 -15.69 -4.12 -13.78
N ASP A 58 -15.25 -4.94 -12.83
CA ASP A 58 -15.84 -6.25 -12.55
C ASP A 58 -17.18 -6.16 -11.80
N ALA A 59 -17.34 -5.15 -10.95
CA ALA A 59 -18.56 -4.91 -10.16
C ALA A 59 -19.08 -3.46 -10.31
N PRO A 60 -19.56 -3.06 -11.52
CA PRO A 60 -20.00 -1.69 -11.78
C PRO A 60 -21.26 -1.27 -10.99
N TYR A 61 -21.96 -2.25 -10.42
CA TYR A 61 -23.16 -2.08 -9.59
C TYR A 61 -22.87 -1.93 -8.09
N ALA A 62 -21.59 -1.91 -7.67
CA ALA A 62 -21.25 -1.81 -6.26
C ALA A 62 -21.66 -0.45 -5.67
N ASP A 63 -22.51 -0.45 -4.64
CA ASP A 63 -22.86 0.76 -3.88
C ASP A 63 -21.80 1.12 -2.84
N VAL A 64 -21.10 0.11 -2.32
CA VAL A 64 -20.14 0.22 -1.22
C VAL A 64 -18.93 -0.66 -1.47
N VAL A 65 -17.74 -0.13 -1.23
CA VAL A 65 -16.47 -0.86 -1.21
C VAL A 65 -15.80 -0.66 0.15
N VAL A 66 -15.52 -1.76 0.82
CA VAL A 66 -14.90 -1.77 2.15
C VAL A 66 -13.42 -2.10 2.01
N VAL A 67 -12.54 -1.26 2.57
CA VAL A 67 -11.09 -1.37 2.41
C VAL A 67 -10.41 -1.35 3.76
N GLY A 68 -9.52 -2.32 4.01
CA GLY A 68 -8.71 -2.35 5.23
C GLY A 68 -7.70 -1.20 5.27
N ILE A 69 -7.52 -0.63 6.46
CA ILE A 69 -6.57 0.47 6.72
C ILE A 69 -5.44 -0.02 7.61
N GLY A 70 -4.21 0.13 7.09
CA GLY A 70 -2.98 0.19 7.87
C GLY A 70 -2.41 1.60 7.78
N GLY A 71 -1.34 1.81 7.01
CA GLY A 71 -0.81 3.15 6.71
C GLY A 71 -1.61 3.96 5.66
N GLY A 72 -2.77 3.47 5.21
CA GLY A 72 -3.65 4.20 4.28
C GLY A 72 -3.35 4.07 2.78
N GLY A 73 -2.19 3.57 2.36
CA GLY A 73 -1.81 3.49 0.94
C GLY A 73 -2.78 2.69 0.06
N LEU A 74 -3.36 1.61 0.58
CA LEU A 74 -4.36 0.81 -0.14
C LEU A 74 -5.66 1.58 -0.40
N ILE A 75 -6.28 2.11 0.66
CA ILE A 75 -7.54 2.85 0.53
C ILE A 75 -7.37 4.12 -0.29
N SER A 76 -6.25 4.82 -0.19
CA SER A 76 -5.98 6.02 -1.00
C SER A 76 -6.02 5.71 -2.49
N GLY A 77 -5.32 4.64 -2.91
CA GLY A 77 -5.30 4.23 -4.32
C GLY A 77 -6.67 3.75 -4.80
N VAL A 78 -7.28 2.83 -4.06
CA VAL A 78 -8.60 2.27 -4.41
C VAL A 78 -9.66 3.37 -4.48
N ALA A 79 -9.72 4.26 -3.49
CA ALA A 79 -10.69 5.36 -3.49
C ALA A 79 -10.46 6.33 -4.65
N ALA A 80 -9.20 6.69 -4.94
CA ALA A 80 -8.89 7.57 -6.06
C ALA A 80 -9.34 6.98 -7.40
N ALA A 81 -9.12 5.68 -7.63
CA ALA A 81 -9.54 5.00 -8.85
C ALA A 81 -11.07 4.90 -8.95
N ILE A 82 -11.73 4.42 -7.89
CA ILE A 82 -13.18 4.22 -7.89
C ILE A 82 -13.92 5.55 -8.06
N LYS A 83 -13.51 6.61 -7.35
CA LYS A 83 -14.20 7.91 -7.42
C LYS A 83 -14.06 8.59 -8.77
N GLN A 84 -13.01 8.30 -9.55
CA GLN A 84 -12.87 8.79 -10.92
C GLN A 84 -13.83 8.09 -11.89
N LYS A 85 -14.13 6.80 -11.68
CA LYS A 85 -15.07 6.05 -12.53
C LYS A 85 -16.53 6.21 -12.10
N ASN A 86 -16.80 6.17 -10.80
CA ASN A 86 -18.13 6.36 -10.25
C ASN A 86 -18.06 7.00 -8.85
N ALA A 87 -18.34 8.31 -8.81
CA ALA A 87 -18.29 9.08 -7.57
C ALA A 87 -19.34 8.69 -6.53
N ASN A 88 -20.41 7.97 -6.92
CA ASN A 88 -21.51 7.59 -6.03
C ASN A 88 -21.16 6.39 -5.13
N VAL A 89 -20.20 5.55 -5.54
CA VAL A 89 -19.76 4.38 -4.75
C VAL A 89 -19.16 4.84 -3.45
N ARG A 90 -19.65 4.36 -2.31
CA ARG A 90 -19.11 4.70 -0.99
C ARG A 90 -17.87 3.84 -0.73
N VAL A 91 -16.72 4.48 -0.52
CA VAL A 91 -15.50 3.77 -0.12
C VAL A 91 -15.32 3.95 1.38
N ILE A 92 -15.33 2.86 2.14
CA ILE A 92 -15.33 2.85 3.60
C ILE A 92 -14.07 2.16 4.10
N GLY A 93 -13.29 2.90 4.87
CA GLY A 93 -12.12 2.38 5.57
C GLY A 93 -12.48 1.62 6.83
N VAL A 94 -11.75 0.53 7.11
CA VAL A 94 -11.89 -0.24 8.35
C VAL A 94 -10.51 -0.50 8.96
N GLU A 95 -10.38 -0.18 10.24
CA GLU A 95 -9.19 -0.43 11.07
C GLU A 95 -9.59 -1.20 12.35
N PRO A 96 -8.68 -1.98 12.97
CA PRO A 96 -8.92 -2.67 14.24
C PRO A 96 -9.07 -1.74 15.45
#